data_AF-A0A9D6T6N5-F1
#
_entry.id   AF-A0A9D6T6N5-F1
#
_cell.length_a   1.000
_cell.length_b   1.000
_cell.length_c   1.000
_cell.angle_alpha   90.00
_cell.angle_beta   90.00
_cell.angle_gamma   90.00
#
_symmetry.space_group_name_H-M   'P 1'
#
loop_
_entity.id
_entity.type
_entity.pdbx_description
1 polymer ?
#
loop_
_entity_poly.entity_id
_entity_poly.type
_entity_poly.pdbx_seq_one_letter_code
_entity_poly.pdbx_strand_id
1 'polypeptide(L)'
;MPVRTRSSVAALIHYSVEGHLAMHRARTLCLATGAAPEDLATPILSLNFERRAGIPASMRREIKKHGWEVAGPTAYPRVMFIEPDTVLRPLTERDVRLVSAVAQALAQFYPAHRDRLNGPAPAPVTEVSFRCSRELR
;
A
#
# COMPACT_ATOMS: atom_id res chain seq x y z
N MET A 1 21.22 -13.96 1.69
CA MET A 1 20.36 -14.44 0.57
C MET A 1 19.97 -13.24 -0.26
N PRO A 2 20.15 -13.23 -1.60
CA PRO A 2 19.77 -12.08 -2.41
C PRO A 2 18.25 -11.91 -2.38
N VAL A 3 17.79 -10.72 -1.99
CA VAL A 3 16.38 -10.32 -2.07
C VAL A 3 16.01 -10.32 -3.55
N ARG A 4 15.39 -11.40 -4.03
CA ARG A 4 14.74 -11.41 -5.35
C ARG A 4 13.72 -10.27 -5.32
N THR A 5 13.96 -9.23 -6.11
CA THR A 5 13.00 -8.15 -6.36
C THR A 5 11.78 -8.75 -7.04
N ARG A 6 10.85 -9.24 -6.23
CA ARG A 6 9.50 -9.56 -6.68
C ARG A 6 8.84 -8.21 -6.90
N SER A 7 8.60 -7.84 -8.16
CA SER A 7 7.90 -6.60 -8.50
C SER A 7 6.45 -6.70 -8.00
N SER A 8 6.24 -6.28 -6.75
CA SER A 8 4.93 -5.98 -6.16
C SER A 8 4.84 -4.47 -6.02
N VAL A 9 3.70 -3.91 -6.40
CA VAL A 9 3.41 -2.48 -6.18
C VAL A 9 2.68 -2.36 -4.85
N ALA A 10 3.11 -1.40 -4.04
CA ALA A 10 2.56 -1.16 -2.72
C ALA A 10 2.32 0.34 -2.50
N ALA A 11 1.22 0.66 -1.82
CA ALA A 11 0.99 1.97 -1.25
C ALA A 11 1.23 1.91 0.26
N LEU A 12 2.04 2.84 0.78
CA LEU A 12 2.24 3.04 2.21
C LEU A 12 1.46 4.28 2.64
N ILE A 13 0.64 4.12 3.68
CA ILE A 13 -0.19 5.18 4.25
C ILE A 13 0.41 5.54 5.60
N HIS A 14 0.83 6.79 5.72
CA HIS A 14 1.36 7.36 6.96
C HIS A 14 0.33 8.28 7.58
N TYR A 15 0.13 8.17 8.88
CA TYR A 15 -0.78 9.04 9.63
C TYR A 15 -0.19 10.43 9.90
N SER A 16 1.12 10.60 9.70
CA SER A 16 1.81 11.86 9.92
C SER A 16 3.01 12.06 9.00
N VAL A 17 3.47 13.31 8.90
CA VAL A 17 4.70 13.68 8.19
C VAL A 17 5.92 13.05 8.87
N GLU A 18 5.92 13.00 10.20
CA GLU A 18 6.98 12.37 10.99
C GLU A 18 7.10 10.88 10.63
N GLY A 19 5.97 10.17 10.48
CA GLY A 19 5.97 8.78 10.06
C GLY A 19 6.52 8.60 8.64
N HIS A 20 6.15 9.48 7.72
CA HIS A 20 6.74 9.47 6.38
C HIS A 20 8.28 9.67 6.41
N LEU A 21 8.76 10.61 7.22
CA LEU A 21 10.19 10.87 7.38
C LEU A 21 10.93 9.71 8.07
N ALA A 22 10.32 9.10 9.08
CA ALA A 22 10.86 7.89 9.73
C ALA A 22 11.07 6.77 8.71
N MET A 23 10.09 6.55 7.83
CA MET A 23 10.22 5.55 6.77
C MET A 23 11.24 5.93 5.70
N HIS A 24 11.38 7.21 5.38
CA HIS A 24 12.45 7.65 4.49
C HIS A 24 13.84 7.36 5.07
N ARG A 25 14.02 7.55 6.39
CA ARG A 25 15.27 7.21 7.11
C ARG A 25 15.51 5.71 7.13
N ALA A 26 14.49 4.91 7.50
CA ALA A 26 14.56 3.46 7.52
C ALA A 26 14.96 2.90 6.13
N ARG A 27 14.33 3.38 5.05
CA ARG A 27 14.69 3.02 3.67
C ARG A 27 16.16 3.34 3.36
N THR A 28 16.61 4.54 3.70
CA THR A 28 17.99 4.97 3.43
C THR A 28 19.00 4.07 4.15
N LEU A 29 18.72 3.72 5.41
CA LEU A 29 19.53 2.78 6.18
C LEU A 29 19.55 1.39 5.53
N CYS A 30 18.38 0.85 5.17
CA CYS A 30 18.27 -0.47 4.53
C CYS A 30 19.06 -0.55 3.23
N LEU A 31 19.04 0.52 2.42
CA LEU A 31 19.79 0.58 1.17
C LEU A 31 21.31 0.65 1.42
N ALA A 32 21.74 1.30 2.49
CA ALA A 32 23.15 1.42 2.84
C ALA A 32 23.72 0.13 3.46
N THR A 33 22.95 -0.56 4.31
CA THR A 33 23.43 -1.71 5.09
C THR A 33 23.01 -3.07 4.53
N GLY A 34 21.96 -3.11 3.70
CA GLY A 34 21.31 -4.34 3.27
C GLY A 34 20.51 -5.07 4.36
N ALA A 35 20.44 -4.50 5.58
CA ALA A 35 19.69 -5.07 6.69
C ALA A 35 18.27 -4.49 6.76
N ALA A 36 17.30 -5.33 7.11
CA ALA A 36 15.95 -4.86 7.43
C ALA A 36 15.97 -4.09 8.75
N PRO A 37 15.14 -3.05 8.91
CA PRO A 37 15.08 -2.30 10.16
C PRO A 37 14.31 -3.14 11.19
N GLU A 38 14.85 -3.23 12.40
CA GLU A 38 14.19 -3.90 13.53
C GLU A 38 13.06 -3.04 14.11
N ASP A 39 13.13 -1.72 13.92
CA ASP A 39 12.14 -0.74 14.32
C ASP A 39 11.93 0.28 13.19
N LEU A 40 10.67 0.49 12.81
CA LEU A 40 10.24 1.45 11.80
C LEU A 40 10.03 2.86 12.40
N ALA A 41 10.01 2.96 13.73
CA ALA A 41 9.70 4.13 14.54
C ALA A 41 8.31 4.74 14.29
N THR A 42 7.48 4.09 13.46
CA THR A 42 6.15 4.56 13.09
C THR A 42 5.28 3.39 12.63
N PRO A 43 3.97 3.39 12.95
CA PRO A 43 3.06 2.43 12.37
C PRO A 43 2.78 2.73 10.90
N ILE A 44 2.52 1.68 10.12
CA ILE A 44 2.28 1.78 8.68
C ILE A 44 1.05 0.96 8.32
N LEU A 45 0.07 1.61 7.69
CA LEU A 45 -0.98 0.92 6.96
C LEU A 45 -0.53 0.75 5.51
N SER A 46 -0.55 -0.49 5.02
CA SER A 46 -0.02 -0.85 3.70
C SER A 46 -1.09 -1.54 2.86
N LEU A 47 -1.22 -1.11 1.60
CA LEU A 47 -2.00 -1.79 0.56
C LEU A 47 -1.02 -2.35 -0.48
N ASN A 48 -0.92 -3.67 -0.56
CA ASN A 48 -0.02 -4.36 -1.49
C ASN A 48 -0.82 -5.08 -2.56
N PHE A 49 -0.28 -5.12 -3.77
CA PHE A 49 -0.80 -5.95 -4.85
C PHE A 49 0.13 -7.15 -5.07
N GLU A 50 -0.35 -8.30 -4.61
CA GLU A 50 0.40 -9.54 -4.55
C GLU A 50 0.09 -10.47 -5.72
N ARG A 51 1.00 -11.41 -5.95
CA ARG A 51 0.72 -12.54 -6.85
C ARG A 51 -0.24 -13.52 -6.20
N ARG A 52 -1.04 -14.21 -7.01
CA ARG A 52 -1.97 -15.26 -6.56
C ARG A 52 -1.31 -16.29 -5.64
N ALA A 53 -0.07 -16.67 -5.95
CA ALA A 53 0.71 -17.63 -5.16
C ALA A 53 1.22 -17.06 -3.82
N GLY A 54 1.29 -15.73 -3.69
CA GLY A 54 1.74 -15.03 -2.49
C GLY A 54 0.65 -14.83 -1.43
N ILE A 55 -0.62 -14.97 -1.79
CA ILE A 55 -1.73 -14.84 -0.83
C ILE A 55 -2.18 -16.19 -0.27
N PRO A 56 -2.64 -16.27 0.99
CA PRO A 56 -3.15 -17.50 1.59
C PRO A 56 -4.32 -18.13 0.81
N ALA A 57 -4.42 -19.46 0.88
CA ALA A 57 -5.50 -20.19 0.21
C ALA A 57 -6.90 -19.80 0.70
N SER A 58 -7.05 -19.41 1.97
CA SER A 58 -8.30 -18.90 2.55
C SER A 58 -8.79 -17.65 1.83
N MET A 59 -7.94 -16.63 1.68
CA MET A 59 -8.26 -15.40 0.94
C MET A 59 -8.65 -15.69 -0.51
N ARG A 60 -7.94 -16.62 -1.19
CA ARG A 60 -8.31 -17.00 -2.57
C ARG A 60 -9.71 -17.59 -2.66
N ARG A 61 -10.11 -18.40 -1.67
CA ARG A 61 -11.45 -18.99 -1.61
C ARG A 61 -12.50 -17.92 -1.35
N GLU A 62 -12.21 -16.95 -0.48
CA GLU A 62 -13.08 -15.81 -0.20
C GLU A 62 -13.33 -14.96 -1.45
N ILE A 63 -12.26 -14.57 -2.17
CA ILE A 63 -12.36 -13.85 -3.45
C ILE A 63 -13.27 -14.60 -4.43
N LYS A 64 -13.07 -15.93 -4.58
CA LYS A 64 -13.91 -16.75 -5.45
C LYS A 64 -15.36 -16.83 -4.97
N LYS A 65 -15.58 -16.97 -3.66
CA LYS A 65 -16.91 -17.08 -3.04
C LYS A 65 -17.73 -15.80 -3.25
N HIS A 66 -17.09 -14.64 -3.14
CA HIS A 66 -17.74 -13.34 -3.27
C HIS A 66 -17.70 -12.76 -4.69
N GLY A 67 -17.07 -13.45 -5.64
CA GLY A 67 -17.00 -13.02 -7.03
C GLY A 67 -16.24 -11.71 -7.23
N TRP A 68 -15.29 -11.37 -6.35
CA TRP A 68 -14.56 -10.11 -6.47
C TRP A 68 -13.65 -10.13 -7.70
N GLU A 69 -13.80 -9.11 -8.54
CA GLU A 69 -12.96 -8.91 -9.70
C GLU A 69 -11.54 -8.55 -9.26
N VAL A 70 -10.57 -9.30 -9.78
CA VAL A 70 -9.13 -8.99 -9.63
C VAL A 70 -8.58 -8.65 -11.01
N ALA A 71 -7.86 -7.54 -11.11
CA ALA A 71 -7.36 -7.02 -12.39
C ALA A 71 -6.39 -7.99 -13.11
N GLY A 72 -5.84 -8.98 -12.40
CA GLY A 72 -5.00 -10.01 -12.97
C GLY A 72 -4.33 -10.89 -11.91
N PRO A 73 -3.49 -11.85 -12.35
CA PRO A 73 -2.84 -12.82 -11.47
C PRO A 73 -1.81 -12.21 -10.50
N THR A 74 -1.43 -10.95 -10.70
CA THR A 74 -0.46 -10.18 -9.89
C THR A 74 -1.11 -9.00 -9.15
N ALA A 75 -2.44 -8.92 -9.12
CA ALA A 75 -3.18 -7.78 -8.62
C ALA A 75 -4.07 -8.15 -7.41
N TYR A 76 -3.63 -9.09 -6.58
CA TYR A 76 -4.39 -9.49 -5.39
C TYR A 76 -4.15 -8.48 -4.26
N PRO A 77 -5.18 -7.73 -3.82
CA PRO A 77 -4.98 -6.74 -2.76
C PRO A 77 -4.74 -7.46 -1.43
N ARG A 78 -3.72 -7.01 -0.70
CA ARG A 78 -3.40 -7.43 0.65
C ARG A 78 -3.16 -6.21 1.52
N VAL A 79 -4.03 -6.03 2.51
CA VAL A 79 -3.93 -4.95 3.49
C VAL A 79 -3.20 -5.46 4.73
N MET A 80 -2.26 -4.66 5.23
CA MET A 80 -1.52 -4.95 6.45
C MET A 80 -1.41 -3.69 7.30
N PHE A 81 -1.51 -3.85 8.61
CA PHE A 81 -1.05 -2.83 9.55
C PHE A 81 0.20 -3.35 10.25
N ILE A 82 1.29 -2.62 10.11
CA ILE A 82 2.60 -2.93 10.67
C ILE A 82 2.84 -1.95 11.80
N GLU A 83 3.03 -2.46 13.02
CA GLU A 83 3.42 -1.67 14.18
C GLU A 83 4.90 -1.25 14.10
N PRO A 84 5.35 -0.26 14.90
CA PRO A 84 6.74 0.21 14.88
C PRO A 84 7.76 -0.92 15.03
N ASP A 85 7.48 -1.89 15.90
CA ASP A 85 8.30 -3.09 16.16
C ASP A 85 8.24 -4.15 15.05
N THR A 86 7.70 -3.81 13.88
CA THR A 86 7.48 -4.67 12.71
C THR A 86 6.44 -5.78 12.88
N VAL A 87 5.71 -5.80 14.00
CA VAL A 87 4.66 -6.79 14.25
C VAL A 87 3.40 -6.43 13.46
N LEU A 88 2.74 -7.44 12.89
CA LEU A 88 1.45 -7.27 12.25
C LEU A 88 0.33 -7.31 13.30
N ARG A 89 -0.52 -6.28 13.32
CA ARG A 89 -1.75 -6.32 14.12
C ARG A 89 -2.99 -6.59 13.27
N PRO A 90 -4.07 -7.14 13.86
CA PRO A 90 -5.36 -7.23 13.19
C PRO A 90 -5.85 -5.87 12.69
N LEU A 91 -6.49 -5.86 11.53
CA LEU A 91 -7.09 -4.66 10.96
C LEU A 91 -8.35 -4.28 11.74
N THR A 92 -8.52 -2.99 11.98
CA THR A 92 -9.74 -2.41 12.54
C THR A 92 -10.66 -1.93 11.43
N GLU A 93 -11.92 -1.66 11.77
CA GLU A 93 -12.88 -1.05 10.84
C GLU A 93 -12.35 0.28 10.27
N ARG A 94 -11.68 1.09 11.11
CA ARG A 94 -11.07 2.36 10.68
C ARG A 94 -10.00 2.15 9.62
N ASP A 95 -9.15 1.13 9.77
CA ASP A 95 -8.11 0.82 8.79
C ASP A 95 -8.71 0.42 7.45
N VAL A 96 -9.78 -0.38 7.47
CA VAL A 96 -10.49 -0.81 6.25
C VAL A 96 -11.17 0.38 5.56
N ARG A 97 -11.80 1.29 6.32
CA ARG A 97 -12.39 2.51 5.76
C ARG A 97 -11.33 3.41 5.13
N LEU A 98 -10.21 3.62 5.82
CA LEU A 98 -9.11 4.46 5.33
C LEU A 98 -8.48 3.88 4.07
N VAL A 99 -8.12 2.59 4.07
CA VAL A 99 -7.48 1.97 2.91
C VAL A 99 -8.42 1.93 1.70
N SER A 100 -9.72 1.76 1.92
CA SER A 100 -10.72 1.82 0.84
C SER A 100 -10.78 3.21 0.20
N ALA A 101 -10.80 4.27 1.01
CA ALA A 101 -10.78 5.64 0.50
C ALA A 101 -9.48 5.93 -0.28
N VAL A 102 -8.33 5.50 0.24
CA VAL A 102 -7.03 5.65 -0.45
C VAL A 102 -7.02 4.85 -1.76
N ALA A 103 -7.50 3.61 -1.77
CA ALA A 103 -7.57 2.79 -2.98
C ALA A 103 -8.44 3.46 -4.07
N GLN A 104 -9.59 4.03 -3.69
CA GLN A 104 -10.44 4.80 -4.60
C GLN A 104 -9.76 6.05 -5.14
N ALA A 105 -9.04 6.79 -4.28
CA ALA A 105 -8.28 7.96 -4.68
C ALA A 105 -7.16 7.59 -5.67
N LEU A 106 -6.40 6.52 -5.40
CA LEU A 106 -5.35 6.02 -6.28
C LEU A 106 -5.91 5.57 -7.64
N ALA A 107 -7.07 4.92 -7.67
CA ALA A 107 -7.73 4.48 -8.90
C ALA A 107 -8.13 5.65 -9.81
N GLN A 108 -8.38 6.84 -9.24
CA GLN A 108 -8.66 8.07 -10.00
C GLN A 108 -7.38 8.82 -10.37
N PHE A 109 -6.44 8.88 -9.44
CA PHE A 109 -5.18 9.61 -9.59
C PHE A 109 -4.27 8.98 -10.65
N TYR A 110 -4.08 7.65 -10.62
CA TYR A 110 -3.11 6.99 -11.48
C TYR A 110 -3.40 7.19 -12.98
N PRO A 111 -4.63 6.97 -13.49
CA PRO A 111 -4.92 7.21 -14.92
C PRO A 111 -4.64 8.65 -15.38
N ALA A 112 -4.87 9.64 -14.52
CA ALA A 112 -4.65 11.06 -14.84
C ALA A 112 -3.16 11.43 -14.93
N HIS A 113 -2.30 10.72 -14.20
CA HIS A 113 -0.87 11.04 -14.09
C HIS A 113 0.08 9.95 -14.58
N ARG A 114 -0.45 8.87 -15.16
CA ARG A 114 0.32 7.66 -15.54
C ARG A 114 1.54 7.97 -16.41
N ASP A 115 1.43 8.92 -17.34
CA ASP A 115 2.51 9.23 -18.28
C ASP A 115 3.71 9.86 -17.55
N ARG A 116 3.44 10.67 -16.52
CA ARG A 116 4.47 11.25 -15.65
C ARG A 116 5.06 10.22 -14.69
N LEU A 117 4.22 9.32 -14.15
CA LEU A 117 4.64 8.29 -13.21
C LEU A 117 5.45 7.17 -13.87
N ASN A 118 5.19 6.88 -15.15
CA ASN A 118 5.91 5.85 -15.92
C ASN A 118 7.10 6.42 -16.72
N GLY A 119 7.39 7.72 -16.58
CA GLY A 119 8.52 8.37 -17.24
C GLY A 119 9.88 7.90 -16.70
N PRO A 120 10.99 8.20 -17.40
CA PRO A 120 12.33 7.74 -17.04
C PRO A 120 12.86 8.33 -15.72
N ALA A 121 12.30 9.44 -15.27
CA ALA A 121 12.58 10.08 -13.99
C ALA A 121 11.25 10.56 -13.38
N PRO A 122 10.50 9.67 -12.71
CA PRO A 122 9.21 10.03 -12.14
C PRO A 122 9.42 11.10 -11.06
N ALA A 123 8.92 12.31 -11.32
CA ALA A 123 8.88 13.39 -10.34
C ALA A 123 7.65 13.22 -9.42
N PRO A 124 7.71 13.67 -8.15
CA PRO A 124 6.54 13.69 -7.28
C PRO A 124 5.37 14.42 -7.95
N VAL A 125 4.20 13.79 -7.93
CA VAL A 125 2.95 14.38 -8.42
C VAL A 125 2.03 14.57 -7.23
N THR A 126 1.58 15.80 -7.02
CA THR A 126 0.64 16.15 -5.95
C THR A 126 -0.64 16.66 -6.61
N GLU A 127 -1.77 16.14 -6.15
CA GLU A 127 -3.10 16.61 -6.53
C GLU A 127 -3.94 16.77 -5.27
N VAL A 128 -4.72 17.83 -5.20
CA VAL A 128 -5.71 18.05 -4.13
C VAL A 128 -7.08 18.08 -4.79
N SER A 129 -7.92 17.11 -4.46
CA SER A 129 -9.30 17.05 -4.92
C SER A 129 -10.24 16.98 -3.72
N PHE A 130 -11.33 17.73 -3.80
CA PHE A 130 -12.37 17.73 -2.77
C PHE A 130 -13.58 17.00 -3.33
N ARG A 131 -13.90 15.84 -2.76
CA ARG A 131 -15.23 15.25 -2.97
C ARG A 131 -16.17 15.87 -1.93
N CYS A 132 -17.06 16.73 -2.40
CA CYS A 132 -18.21 17.15 -1.61
C CYS A 132 -19.16 15.96 -1.51
N SER A 133 -19.28 15.36 -0.33
CA SER A 133 -20.27 14.31 -0.06
C SER A 133 -21.67 14.91 0.00
N ARG A 134 -22.28 15.20 -1.15
CA ARG A 134 -23.74 15.37 -1.23
C ARG A 134 -24.36 13.99 -1.42
N GLU A 135 -24.49 13.23 -0.34
CA GLU A 135 -25.35 12.03 -0.31
C GLU A 135 -25.48 11.52 1.13
N LEU A 136 -26.33 12.19 1.90
CA LEU A 136 -27.16 11.60 2.96
C LEU A 136 -28.48 12.37 2.92
N ARG A 137 -29.43 11.88 2.11
CA ARG A 137 -30.87 12.11 2.29
C ARG A 137 -31.49 10.78 2.70
#